data_AF-A0A524M8T8-F1
#
_entry.id   AF-A0A524M8T8-F1
#
_cell.length_a   1.000
_cell.length_b   1.000
_cell.length_c   1.000
_cell.angle_alpha   90.00
_cell.angle_beta   90.00
_cell.angle_gamma   90.00
#
_symmetry.space_group_name_H-M   'P 1'
#
loop_
_entity.id
_entity.type
_entity.pdbx_description
1 polymer ?
#
loop_
_entity_poly.entity_id
_entity_poly.type
_entity_poly.pdbx_seq_one_letter_code
_entity_poly.pdbx_strand_id
1 'polypeptide(L)'
;MSAEGTTRKRMGITAIISSIFIVASLVWGLYSFVLIQSGQVRPYDPHYEYSTINYWPYTNDFAGRESNWFENLNYTDFQLNDTLPIDLLERLNDPVFYVAPANPGQLWRIESYNLYDGSSWSKSTMNSRSLSSEELIPATSTNNTIYSVFFNATAGAEVGTISLPSLFPFVRVIEDSFETFTLVNDLYVPDVPSRLLHYDLETDDYGTLLFSPLIDGITGEDVMVRFQVTFVNQDLAQVQANARTGGFAPPSIYTPYTDLSLVEPLTQRVTDNTSQFIGVGSNAYETAIAVQTYFLTKFTLNLTIEALLDRPGNREITDWFLERGNGLPQDFATAYCVFMRDLGIPARMVSGYALGEPHPTADMRILMVKHMTFWTEVFIPMSGHPTGGEWIQIIPIPLPDDMGGGEIPENVPTPDIFLSIWPTNLLPYADIGTPFGLSASVFVNGAPITTHDIITFYDVTDTELIGTAVIGASLPGIANIIYTFPSNSSVNFHTITATWT
;
A
#
# COMPACT_ATOMS: atom_id res chain seq x y z
N MET A 1 1.86 24.48 -87.76
CA MET A 1 1.90 23.01 -87.83
C MET A 1 2.70 22.52 -86.63
N SER A 2 2.00 22.10 -85.57
CA SER A 2 2.58 21.47 -84.39
C SER A 2 2.57 19.96 -84.63
N ALA A 3 3.72 19.30 -84.46
CA ALA A 3 3.80 17.85 -84.41
C ALA A 3 4.50 17.48 -83.10
N GLU A 4 3.71 16.95 -82.18
CA GLU A 4 4.09 16.44 -80.86
C GLU A 4 5.05 15.25 -81.00
N GLY A 5 6.22 15.36 -80.36
CA GLY A 5 7.10 14.23 -80.11
C GLY A 5 6.74 13.56 -78.79
N THR A 6 6.27 12.32 -78.85
CA THR A 6 6.00 11.46 -77.68
C THR A 6 7.31 10.89 -77.12
N THR A 7 7.82 11.48 -76.03
CA THR A 7 8.93 10.89 -75.26
C THR A 7 8.42 9.75 -74.38
N ARG A 8 8.73 8.51 -74.79
CA ARG A 8 8.51 7.29 -74.01
C ARG A 8 9.52 7.26 -72.84
N LYS A 9 9.09 7.63 -71.62
CA LYS A 9 9.90 7.50 -70.40
C LYS A 9 10.19 6.02 -70.14
N ARG A 10 11.46 5.62 -70.22
CA ARG A 10 11.93 4.33 -69.71
C ARG A 10 11.87 4.38 -68.18
N MET A 11 11.17 3.43 -67.56
CA MET A 11 11.21 3.25 -66.10
C MET A 11 12.65 2.93 -65.68
N GLY A 12 13.14 3.65 -64.67
CA GLY A 12 14.45 3.37 -64.07
C GLY A 12 14.45 2.02 -63.37
N ILE A 13 15.59 1.33 -63.42
CA ILE A 13 15.80 0.01 -62.81
C ILE A 13 15.40 -0.02 -61.33
N THR A 14 15.60 1.09 -60.61
CA THR A 14 15.18 1.27 -59.21
C THR A 14 13.67 1.19 -59.01
N ALA A 15 12.87 1.76 -59.93
CA ALA A 15 11.41 1.68 -59.85
C ALA A 15 10.91 0.24 -60.08
N ILE A 16 11.56 -0.51 -60.99
CA ILE A 16 11.22 -1.91 -61.24
C ILE A 16 11.56 -2.78 -60.02
N ILE A 17 12.72 -2.55 -59.38
CA ILE A 17 13.13 -3.28 -58.18
C ILE A 17 12.20 -2.97 -57.01
N SER A 18 11.85 -1.70 -56.77
CA SER A 18 10.91 -1.32 -55.71
C SER A 18 9.51 -1.92 -55.93
N SER A 19 9.02 -1.97 -57.18
CA SER A 19 7.75 -2.64 -57.49
C SER A 19 7.81 -4.15 -57.24
N ILE A 20 8.94 -4.81 -57.52
CA ILE A 20 9.12 -6.25 -57.23
C ILE A 20 9.10 -6.50 -55.71
N PHE A 21 9.77 -5.68 -54.91
CA PHE A 21 9.76 -5.82 -53.46
C PHE A 21 8.39 -5.58 -52.84
N ILE A 22 7.64 -4.57 -53.31
CA ILE A 22 6.28 -4.30 -52.82
C ILE A 22 5.34 -5.47 -53.16
N VAL A 23 5.43 -6.01 -54.39
CA VAL A 23 4.61 -7.16 -54.80
C VAL A 23 5.01 -8.42 -54.02
N ALA A 24 6.30 -8.65 -53.78
CA ALA A 24 6.77 -9.78 -52.96
C ALA A 24 6.30 -9.69 -51.51
N SER A 25 6.36 -8.51 -50.90
CA SER A 25 5.88 -8.29 -49.53
C SER A 25 4.36 -8.44 -49.41
N LEU A 26 3.60 -8.01 -50.41
CA LEU A 26 2.15 -8.19 -50.44
C LEU A 26 1.76 -9.66 -50.64
N VAL A 27 2.48 -10.40 -51.49
CA VAL A 27 2.28 -11.85 -51.68
C VAL A 27 2.64 -12.62 -50.41
N TRP A 28 3.72 -12.23 -49.72
CA TRP A 28 4.14 -12.83 -48.45
C TRP A 28 3.12 -12.55 -47.33
N GLY A 29 2.68 -11.29 -47.19
CA GLY A 29 1.67 -10.90 -46.21
C GLY A 29 0.33 -11.63 -46.43
N LEU A 30 -0.11 -11.77 -47.69
CA LEU A 30 -1.33 -12.50 -48.02
C LEU A 30 -1.20 -14.02 -47.77
N TYR A 31 -0.04 -14.60 -48.06
CA TYR A 31 0.25 -16.01 -47.77
C TYR A 31 0.27 -16.30 -46.26
N SER A 32 0.93 -15.45 -45.47
CA SER A 32 0.95 -15.55 -44.00
C SER A 32 -0.44 -15.38 -43.39
N PHE A 33 -1.25 -14.44 -43.90
CA PHE A 33 -2.63 -14.24 -43.44
C PHE A 33 -3.52 -15.47 -43.71
N VAL A 34 -3.38 -16.10 -44.88
CA VAL A 34 -4.11 -17.33 -45.23
C VAL A 34 -3.66 -18.53 -44.38
N LEU A 35 -2.36 -18.63 -44.05
CA LEU A 35 -1.83 -19.67 -43.16
C LEU A 35 -2.36 -19.53 -41.72
N ILE A 36 -2.45 -18.30 -41.21
CA ILE A 36 -2.95 -18.03 -39.85
C ILE A 36 -4.46 -18.31 -39.76
N GLN A 37 -5.24 -17.90 -40.76
CA GLN A 37 -6.70 -18.13 -40.79
C GLN A 37 -7.08 -19.61 -41.05
N SER A 38 -6.19 -20.41 -41.66
CA SER A 38 -6.45 -21.83 -41.95
C SER A 38 -6.01 -22.79 -40.83
N GLY A 39 -5.51 -22.28 -39.70
CA GLY A 39 -5.24 -23.08 -38.50
C GLY A 39 -4.13 -24.13 -38.65
N GLN A 40 -3.21 -23.97 -39.60
CA GLN A 40 -2.08 -24.88 -39.77
C GLN A 40 -0.99 -24.58 -38.72
N VAL A 41 -0.83 -25.46 -37.74
CA VAL A 41 0.22 -25.40 -36.70
C VAL A 41 1.61 -25.58 -37.34
N ARG A 42 2.63 -24.85 -36.85
CA ARG A 42 4.02 -24.96 -37.32
C ARG A 42 4.57 -26.39 -37.10
N PRO A 43 5.23 -27.02 -38.09
CA PRO A 43 5.68 -28.42 -37.99
C PRO A 43 7.18 -28.60 -37.68
N TYR A 44 7.89 -27.62 -37.10
CA TYR A 44 9.33 -27.75 -36.83
C TYR A 44 9.63 -27.73 -35.34
N ASP A 45 10.38 -28.75 -34.88
CA ASP A 45 10.96 -28.79 -33.55
C ASP A 45 12.02 -27.69 -33.37
N PRO A 46 12.06 -27.02 -32.20
CA PRO A 46 13.02 -25.96 -31.93
C PRO A 46 14.46 -26.49 -31.93
N HIS A 47 15.35 -25.71 -32.57
CA HIS A 47 16.77 -26.02 -32.64
C HIS A 47 17.46 -25.70 -31.30
N TYR A 48 17.91 -26.77 -30.63
CA TYR A 48 18.83 -26.88 -29.47
C TYR A 48 18.21 -26.90 -28.07
N GLU A 49 18.69 -27.87 -27.27
CA GLU A 49 18.42 -27.97 -25.83
C GLU A 49 19.23 -26.91 -25.06
N TYR A 50 18.55 -26.17 -24.18
CA TYR A 50 19.07 -25.06 -23.37
C TYR A 50 20.18 -25.43 -22.36
N SER A 51 20.53 -26.71 -22.26
CA SER A 51 21.39 -27.26 -21.20
C SER A 51 22.90 -27.22 -21.49
N THR A 52 23.34 -26.65 -22.63
CA THR A 52 24.74 -26.81 -23.11
C THR A 52 25.54 -25.51 -23.32
N ILE A 53 25.04 -24.34 -22.91
CA ILE A 53 25.82 -23.10 -22.98
C ILE A 53 26.58 -22.90 -21.67
N ASN A 54 27.91 -22.96 -21.72
CA ASN A 54 28.77 -22.66 -20.58
C ASN A 54 28.77 -21.15 -20.26
N TYR A 55 28.59 -20.83 -18.98
CA TYR A 55 28.70 -19.49 -18.42
C TYR A 55 30.08 -18.88 -18.68
N TRP A 56 30.13 -17.63 -19.14
CA TRP A 56 31.33 -16.80 -19.11
C TRP A 56 31.13 -15.59 -18.18
N PRO A 57 32.03 -15.38 -17.20
CA PRO A 57 31.88 -14.36 -16.16
C PRO A 57 32.64 -13.05 -16.45
N TYR A 58 32.34 -12.03 -15.61
CA TYR A 58 32.92 -10.68 -15.37
C TYR A 58 31.91 -9.55 -15.69
N THR A 59 31.08 -9.10 -14.73
CA THR A 59 31.29 -8.11 -13.64
C THR A 59 31.70 -6.71 -14.09
N ASN A 60 30.79 -5.73 -13.90
CA ASN A 60 31.07 -4.41 -13.34
C ASN A 60 29.78 -3.82 -12.72
N ASP A 61 29.95 -3.27 -11.52
CA ASP A 61 28.94 -2.69 -10.63
C ASP A 61 28.31 -1.39 -11.16
N PHE A 62 27.11 -1.12 -10.62
CA PHE A 62 26.42 0.16 -10.53
C PHE A 62 25.44 0.51 -11.68
N ALA A 63 24.19 0.77 -11.26
CA ALA A 63 23.00 1.12 -12.04
C ALA A 63 22.44 0.00 -12.93
N GLY A 64 21.24 -0.47 -12.55
CA GLY A 64 20.55 -1.59 -13.17
C GLY A 64 20.41 -1.47 -14.68
N ARG A 65 20.62 -2.60 -15.37
CA ARG A 65 19.97 -2.95 -16.63
C ARG A 65 20.37 -4.37 -17.00
N GLU A 66 19.38 -5.26 -16.98
CA GLU A 66 18.98 -6.12 -18.10
C GLU A 66 17.73 -6.87 -17.61
N SER A 67 16.56 -6.27 -17.85
CA SER A 67 15.30 -6.91 -17.53
C SER A 67 14.45 -7.02 -18.81
N ASN A 68 14.58 -8.16 -19.47
CA ASN A 68 13.71 -8.79 -20.48
C ASN A 68 12.27 -9.07 -19.95
N TRP A 69 11.74 -8.18 -19.11
CA TRP A 69 10.75 -8.49 -18.08
C TRP A 69 9.42 -7.74 -18.29
N PHE A 70 9.39 -6.76 -19.20
CA PHE A 70 8.40 -5.67 -19.16
C PHE A 70 7.84 -5.29 -20.53
N GLU A 71 7.16 -6.21 -21.20
CA GLU A 71 5.97 -5.79 -21.95
C GLU A 71 4.77 -5.82 -20.99
N ASN A 72 4.15 -4.65 -20.81
CA ASN A 72 2.84 -4.41 -20.17
C ASN A 72 2.71 -4.50 -18.64
N LEU A 73 3.74 -4.19 -17.85
CA LEU A 73 3.56 -3.90 -16.43
C LEU A 73 4.22 -2.59 -16.05
N ASN A 74 3.37 -1.61 -15.80
CA ASN A 74 3.70 -0.34 -15.21
C ASN A 74 3.80 -0.56 -13.68
N TYR A 75 4.94 -0.27 -13.06
CA TYR A 75 5.19 -0.54 -11.62
C TYR A 75 4.34 0.30 -10.65
N THR A 76 3.53 1.17 -11.22
CA THR A 76 2.53 1.94 -10.50
C THR A 76 1.13 1.37 -10.63
N ASP A 77 0.98 0.28 -11.38
CA ASP A 77 -0.27 -0.32 -11.84
C ASP A 77 -0.27 -1.80 -11.43
N PHE A 78 0.13 -2.06 -10.18
CA PHE A 78 0.11 -3.41 -9.63
C PHE A 78 -1.36 -3.82 -9.44
N GLN A 79 -1.85 -4.64 -10.36
CA GLN A 79 -3.13 -5.31 -10.15
C GLN A 79 -2.90 -6.39 -9.11
N LEU A 80 -3.67 -6.34 -8.02
CA LEU A 80 -3.60 -7.26 -6.87
C LEU A 80 -3.75 -8.76 -7.23
N ASN A 81 -4.05 -9.05 -8.49
CA ASN A 81 -4.33 -10.36 -9.07
C ASN A 81 -3.15 -11.05 -9.74
N ASP A 82 -2.02 -10.36 -9.92
CA ASP A 82 -0.87 -10.96 -10.59
C ASP A 82 -0.08 -11.86 -9.65
N THR A 83 0.30 -13.05 -10.15
CA THR A 83 1.24 -13.93 -9.46
C THR A 83 2.55 -13.18 -9.28
N LEU A 84 3.04 -13.10 -8.03
CA LEU A 84 4.31 -12.48 -7.73
C LEU A 84 5.41 -13.13 -8.59
N PRO A 85 6.22 -12.32 -9.32
CA PRO A 85 7.22 -12.86 -10.22
C PRO A 85 8.25 -13.74 -9.49
N ILE A 86 8.76 -14.77 -10.18
CA ILE A 86 9.71 -15.73 -9.61
C ILE A 86 11.03 -15.09 -9.14
N ASP A 87 11.38 -13.92 -9.67
CA ASP A 87 12.58 -13.14 -9.31
C ASP A 87 12.30 -11.99 -8.33
N LEU A 88 11.07 -11.81 -7.84
CA LEU A 88 10.70 -10.64 -7.04
C LEU A 88 11.66 -10.45 -5.86
N LEU A 89 12.10 -11.59 -5.31
CA LEU A 89 13.09 -11.70 -4.24
C LEU A 89 14.49 -11.23 -4.66
N GLU A 90 14.87 -11.46 -5.91
CA GLU A 90 16.16 -11.03 -6.50
C GLU A 90 16.18 -9.52 -6.76
N ARG A 91 15.00 -8.89 -6.89
CA ARG A 91 14.83 -7.47 -7.25
C ARG A 91 14.25 -6.60 -6.14
N LEU A 92 14.18 -7.12 -4.92
CA LEU A 92 13.71 -6.39 -3.75
C LEU A 92 14.46 -5.06 -3.51
N ASN A 93 15.73 -5.00 -3.92
CA ASN A 93 16.58 -3.82 -3.76
C ASN A 93 16.59 -2.91 -5.01
N ASP A 94 15.78 -3.20 -6.03
CA ASP A 94 15.71 -2.34 -7.21
C ASP A 94 15.04 -1.01 -6.83
N PRO A 95 15.66 0.14 -7.16
CA PRO A 95 15.04 1.44 -6.96
C PRO A 95 13.87 1.62 -7.90
N VAL A 96 12.73 2.05 -7.36
CA VAL A 96 11.53 2.43 -8.11
C VAL A 96 11.53 3.93 -8.35
N PHE A 97 11.72 4.72 -7.28
CA PHE A 97 11.84 6.18 -7.38
C PHE A 97 12.64 6.76 -6.22
N TYR A 98 13.10 7.99 -6.40
CA TYR A 98 13.84 8.77 -5.41
C TYR A 98 13.03 9.98 -5.00
N VAL A 99 13.18 10.42 -3.76
CA VAL A 99 12.49 11.60 -3.23
C VAL A 99 13.49 12.52 -2.55
N ALA A 100 13.37 13.83 -2.81
CA ALA A 100 14.11 14.89 -2.10
C ALA A 100 13.15 15.97 -1.59
N PRO A 101 13.32 16.56 -0.39
CA PRO A 101 14.31 16.21 0.63
C PRO A 101 14.00 14.86 1.30
N ALA A 102 14.92 14.33 2.09
CA ALA A 102 14.71 13.06 2.77
C ALA A 102 13.67 13.13 3.90
N ASN A 103 13.43 14.32 4.46
CA ASN A 103 12.64 14.49 5.67
C ASN A 103 11.60 15.62 5.58
N PRO A 104 10.46 15.48 6.28
CA PRO A 104 10.02 14.27 7.00
C PRO A 104 9.58 13.11 6.09
N GLY A 105 9.64 11.88 6.60
CA GLY A 105 9.16 10.70 5.86
C GLY A 105 7.63 10.58 5.88
N GLN A 106 7.03 10.32 4.72
CA GLN A 106 5.60 10.04 4.57
C GLN A 106 5.38 8.75 3.79
N LEU A 107 4.20 8.15 3.93
CA LEU A 107 3.77 7.07 3.05
C LEU A 107 3.47 7.62 1.66
N TRP A 108 3.84 6.87 0.62
CA TRP A 108 3.65 7.26 -0.77
C TRP A 108 2.51 6.47 -1.37
N ARG A 109 1.34 7.09 -1.46
CA ARG A 109 0.16 6.47 -2.07
C ARG A 109 0.33 6.39 -3.58
N ILE A 110 0.15 5.19 -4.12
CA ILE A 110 0.08 4.98 -5.58
C ILE A 110 -1.39 4.87 -5.96
N GLU A 111 -2.11 3.85 -5.47
CA GLU A 111 -3.53 3.63 -5.82
C GLU A 111 -4.40 3.38 -4.58
N SER A 112 -5.71 3.57 -4.74
CA SER A 112 -6.68 3.07 -3.75
C SER A 112 -7.87 2.38 -4.42
N TYR A 113 -8.49 1.46 -3.68
CA TYR A 113 -9.49 0.52 -4.19
C TYR A 113 -10.68 0.44 -3.25
N ASN A 114 -11.89 0.37 -3.81
CA ASN A 114 -13.12 0.27 -3.05
C ASN A 114 -13.84 -1.07 -3.21
N LEU A 115 -13.65 -1.79 -4.32
CA LEU A 115 -14.38 -3.01 -4.60
C LEU A 115 -13.55 -4.21 -4.15
N TYR A 116 -14.15 -5.09 -3.35
CA TYR A 116 -13.55 -6.33 -2.87
C TYR A 116 -14.44 -7.51 -3.23
N ASP A 117 -13.87 -8.53 -3.88
CA ASP A 117 -14.61 -9.72 -4.35
C ASP A 117 -14.33 -10.99 -3.52
N GLY A 118 -13.53 -10.87 -2.47
CA GLY A 118 -13.13 -11.98 -1.59
C GLY A 118 -11.75 -12.55 -1.90
N SER A 119 -11.21 -12.22 -3.07
CA SER A 119 -9.87 -12.61 -3.51
C SER A 119 -9.03 -11.42 -3.99
N SER A 120 -9.68 -10.35 -4.44
CA SER A 120 -9.03 -9.23 -5.09
C SER A 120 -9.66 -7.88 -4.76
N TRP A 121 -8.85 -6.85 -4.93
CA TRP A 121 -9.25 -5.45 -4.83
C TRP A 121 -9.25 -4.81 -6.20
N SER A 122 -10.31 -4.05 -6.50
CA SER A 122 -10.46 -3.32 -7.75
C SER A 122 -11.23 -2.01 -7.55
N LYS A 123 -11.36 -1.24 -8.62
CA LYS A 123 -12.13 0.01 -8.65
C LYS A 123 -13.51 -0.26 -9.25
N SER A 124 -14.57 0.13 -8.56
CA SER A 124 -15.95 -0.01 -9.06
C SER A 124 -16.23 0.87 -10.29
N THR A 125 -15.51 1.98 -10.44
CA THR A 125 -15.59 2.90 -11.58
C THR A 125 -14.19 3.17 -12.12
N MET A 126 -14.10 3.38 -13.44
CA MET A 126 -12.84 3.75 -14.11
C MET A 126 -12.89 5.21 -14.59
N ASN A 127 -13.65 6.06 -13.90
CA ASN A 127 -13.76 7.47 -14.27
C ASN A 127 -12.50 8.21 -13.84
N SER A 128 -12.02 9.09 -14.70
CA SER A 128 -10.97 10.07 -14.39
C SER A 128 -11.45 11.47 -14.75
N ARG A 129 -10.81 12.46 -14.12
CA ARG A 129 -10.96 13.88 -14.45
C ARG A 129 -9.62 14.59 -14.38
N SER A 130 -9.48 15.70 -15.08
CA SER A 130 -8.35 16.60 -14.87
C SER A 130 -8.29 17.10 -13.43
N LEU A 131 -7.07 17.42 -12.96
CA LEU A 131 -6.88 18.01 -11.64
C LEU A 131 -7.54 19.38 -11.53
N SER A 132 -8.08 19.64 -10.34
CA SER A 132 -8.64 20.94 -9.98
C SER A 132 -7.54 21.93 -9.59
N SER A 133 -7.90 23.21 -9.47
CA SER A 133 -7.00 24.27 -8.98
C SER A 133 -6.57 24.10 -7.52
N GLU A 134 -7.18 23.18 -6.77
CA GLU A 134 -6.73 22.84 -5.43
C GLU A 134 -5.68 21.72 -5.45
N GLU A 135 -5.69 20.87 -6.48
CA GLU A 135 -4.81 19.71 -6.60
C GLU A 135 -3.58 19.99 -7.46
N LEU A 136 -3.70 20.85 -8.49
CA LEU A 136 -2.58 21.38 -9.26
C LEU A 136 -2.39 22.85 -8.87
N ILE A 137 -1.30 23.14 -8.17
CA ILE A 137 -1.10 24.42 -7.49
C ILE A 137 0.24 25.07 -7.82
N PRO A 138 0.34 26.41 -7.80
CA PRO A 138 1.63 27.09 -7.83
C PRO A 138 2.47 26.76 -6.60
N ALA A 139 3.79 26.67 -6.75
CA ALA A 139 4.71 26.48 -5.62
C ALA A 139 4.54 27.55 -4.53
N THR A 140 4.10 28.76 -4.89
CA THR A 140 3.91 29.88 -3.96
C THR A 140 2.65 29.77 -3.10
N SER A 141 1.73 28.83 -3.37
CA SER A 141 0.50 28.69 -2.58
C SER A 141 0.62 27.70 -1.41
N THR A 142 1.77 27.08 -1.22
CA THR A 142 2.03 26.18 -0.10
C THR A 142 3.19 26.69 0.77
N ASN A 143 3.07 26.47 2.07
CA ASN A 143 4.17 26.62 3.02
C ASN A 143 4.71 25.26 3.49
N ASN A 144 4.09 24.16 3.05
CA ASN A 144 4.54 22.81 3.37
C ASN A 144 5.76 22.45 2.53
N THR A 145 6.50 21.44 2.98
CA THR A 145 7.64 20.89 2.23
C THR A 145 7.18 20.44 0.84
N ILE A 146 7.95 20.84 -0.18
CA ILE A 146 7.79 20.38 -1.55
C ILE A 146 8.80 19.26 -1.77
N TYR A 147 8.30 18.09 -2.13
CA TYR A 147 9.10 16.93 -2.47
C TYR A 147 9.26 16.85 -3.99
N SER A 148 10.51 16.70 -4.44
CA SER A 148 10.84 16.32 -5.81
C SER A 148 10.95 14.81 -5.90
N VAL A 149 10.11 14.21 -6.73
CA VAL A 149 10.08 12.77 -6.98
C VAL A 149 10.72 12.50 -8.34
N PHE A 150 11.69 11.58 -8.37
CA PHE A 150 12.42 11.16 -9.57
C PHE A 150 12.10 9.71 -9.88
N PHE A 151 11.59 9.43 -11.07
CA PHE A 151 11.21 8.08 -11.50
C PHE A 151 11.56 7.88 -12.98
N ASN A 152 11.71 6.63 -13.40
CA ASN A 152 11.94 6.31 -14.80
C ASN A 152 10.60 6.14 -15.53
N ALA A 153 10.48 6.77 -16.70
CA ALA A 153 9.38 6.60 -17.62
C ALA A 153 9.90 6.21 -19.01
N THR A 154 9.16 5.38 -19.73
CA THR A 154 9.54 4.96 -21.08
C THR A 154 9.28 6.09 -22.09
N ALA A 155 10.20 6.33 -23.02
CA ALA A 155 9.99 7.24 -24.14
C ALA A 155 9.20 6.59 -25.28
N GLY A 156 8.46 7.40 -26.03
CA GLY A 156 7.66 6.96 -27.17
C GLY A 156 6.21 7.45 -27.14
N ALA A 157 5.45 7.09 -28.18
CA ALA A 157 4.04 7.49 -28.34
C ALA A 157 3.03 6.55 -27.65
N GLU A 158 3.49 5.42 -27.10
CA GLU A 158 2.63 4.34 -26.56
C GLU A 158 2.95 4.01 -25.09
N VAL A 159 3.32 5.02 -24.29
CA VAL A 159 3.70 4.82 -22.87
C VAL A 159 2.51 4.49 -21.97
N GLY A 160 1.30 4.86 -22.41
CA GLY A 160 0.08 4.69 -21.61
C GLY A 160 0.00 5.66 -20.43
N THR A 161 -0.87 5.34 -19.48
CA THR A 161 -1.07 6.13 -18.26
C THR A 161 -0.33 5.49 -17.09
N ILE A 162 0.33 6.33 -16.29
CA ILE A 162 1.13 5.95 -15.14
C ILE A 162 0.54 6.54 -13.86
N SER A 163 0.37 5.72 -12.82
CA SER A 163 -0.06 6.19 -11.50
C SER A 163 1.13 6.76 -10.73
N LEU A 164 1.16 8.04 -10.42
CA LEU A 164 2.31 8.62 -9.73
C LEU A 164 2.14 8.58 -8.22
N PRO A 165 3.25 8.47 -7.46
CA PRO A 165 3.20 8.57 -6.01
C PRO A 165 2.69 9.95 -5.58
N SER A 166 1.78 9.94 -4.60
CA SER A 166 1.17 11.12 -4.03
C SER A 166 1.14 11.03 -2.51
N LEU A 167 1.03 12.19 -1.86
CA LEU A 167 0.95 12.28 -0.41
C LEU A 167 -0.50 12.41 0.04
N PHE A 168 -0.83 11.72 1.13
CA PHE A 168 -2.13 11.77 1.78
C PHE A 168 -2.32 13.16 2.48
N PRO A 169 -3.55 13.69 2.63
CA PRO A 169 -4.87 13.14 2.28
C PRO A 169 -5.32 13.30 0.82
N PHE A 170 -4.81 14.32 0.14
CA PHE A 170 -5.25 14.68 -1.21
C PHE A 170 -4.06 14.91 -2.12
N VAL A 171 -4.26 14.63 -3.41
CA VAL A 171 -3.28 14.95 -4.44
C VAL A 171 -2.99 16.46 -4.43
N ARG A 172 -1.70 16.79 -4.36
CA ARG A 172 -1.17 18.16 -4.39
C ARG A 172 0.12 18.18 -5.21
N VAL A 173 -0.02 18.47 -6.49
CA VAL A 173 1.07 18.55 -7.47
C VAL A 173 1.42 20.01 -7.71
N ILE A 174 2.71 20.31 -7.83
CA ILE A 174 3.19 21.65 -8.19
C ILE A 174 3.09 21.81 -9.71
N GLU A 175 2.44 22.88 -10.16
CA GLU A 175 2.33 23.23 -11.58
C GLU A 175 3.71 23.43 -12.22
N ASP A 176 3.82 23.12 -13.52
CA ASP A 176 5.05 23.28 -14.31
C ASP A 176 6.31 22.64 -13.70
N SER A 177 6.16 21.59 -12.88
CA SER A 177 7.28 20.96 -12.17
C SER A 177 7.92 19.77 -12.90
N PHE A 178 7.30 19.30 -13.98
CA PHE A 178 7.72 18.11 -14.73
C PHE A 178 8.93 18.41 -15.63
N GLU A 179 10.03 17.70 -15.41
CA GLU A 179 11.27 17.85 -16.17
C GLU A 179 11.89 16.47 -16.47
N THR A 180 12.58 16.34 -17.60
CA THR A 180 13.33 15.13 -17.94
C THR A 180 14.83 15.32 -17.71
N PHE A 181 15.52 14.22 -17.44
CA PHE A 181 16.94 14.19 -17.15
C PHE A 181 17.62 13.08 -17.96
N THR A 182 18.80 13.39 -18.48
CA THR A 182 19.67 12.42 -19.15
C THR A 182 20.92 12.17 -18.31
N LEU A 183 21.36 10.91 -18.26
CA LEU A 183 22.60 10.54 -17.60
C LEU A 183 23.80 10.91 -18.48
N VAL A 184 24.66 11.82 -18.00
CA VAL A 184 25.88 12.26 -18.69
C VAL A 184 27.06 12.14 -17.73
N ASN A 185 28.01 11.24 -18.03
CA ASN A 185 29.16 10.95 -17.18
C ASN A 185 28.75 10.63 -15.73
N ASP A 186 27.81 9.70 -15.56
CA ASP A 186 27.28 9.24 -14.26
C ASP A 186 26.56 10.31 -13.42
N LEU A 187 26.21 11.44 -14.02
CA LEU A 187 25.43 12.52 -13.41
C LEU A 187 24.15 12.75 -14.19
N TYR A 188 23.02 12.82 -13.49
CA TYR A 188 21.76 13.25 -14.10
C TYR A 188 21.80 14.76 -14.34
N VAL A 189 21.69 15.14 -15.60
CA VAL A 189 21.64 16.54 -16.03
C VAL A 189 20.24 16.83 -16.58
N PRO A 190 19.60 17.94 -16.18
CA PRO A 190 18.31 18.34 -16.76
C PRO A 190 18.42 18.52 -18.27
N ASP A 191 17.45 17.99 -19.02
CA ASP A 191 17.38 18.19 -20.46
C ASP A 191 16.91 19.63 -20.76
N VAL A 192 17.63 20.31 -21.67
CA VAL A 192 17.30 21.68 -22.08
C VAL A 192 17.23 21.75 -23.62
N PRO A 193 16.02 21.82 -24.21
CA PRO A 193 14.70 21.74 -23.56
C PRO A 193 14.38 20.34 -23.02
N SER A 194 13.39 20.25 -22.13
CA SER A 194 12.84 18.98 -21.65
C SER A 194 12.39 18.11 -22.83
N ARG A 195 12.62 16.79 -22.74
CA ARG A 195 12.15 15.78 -23.70
C ARG A 195 10.66 15.49 -23.55
N LEU A 196 10.02 15.95 -22.47
CA LEU A 196 8.58 15.82 -22.26
C LEU A 196 7.86 16.81 -23.19
N LEU A 197 7.33 16.30 -24.31
CA LEU A 197 6.66 17.11 -25.34
C LEU A 197 5.26 17.54 -24.92
N HIS A 198 4.54 16.64 -24.26
CA HIS A 198 3.20 16.85 -23.75
C HIS A 198 2.93 15.86 -22.62
N TYR A 199 2.03 16.22 -21.71
CA TYR A 199 1.49 15.29 -20.74
C TYR A 199 0.12 15.74 -20.28
N ASP A 200 -0.73 14.77 -19.95
CA ASP A 200 -1.99 15.00 -19.24
C ASP A 200 -1.86 14.50 -17.80
N LEU A 201 -2.45 15.25 -16.88
CA LEU A 201 -2.59 14.84 -15.50
C LEU A 201 -4.07 14.72 -15.14
N GLU A 202 -4.43 13.58 -14.56
CA GLU A 202 -5.78 13.27 -14.13
C GLU A 202 -5.80 12.69 -12.72
N THR A 203 -6.98 12.63 -12.12
CA THR A 203 -7.25 11.87 -10.91
C THR A 203 -8.52 11.06 -11.10
N ASP A 204 -8.53 9.85 -10.57
CA ASP A 204 -9.74 9.02 -10.50
C ASP A 204 -10.62 9.37 -9.28
N ASP A 205 -11.77 8.71 -9.18
CA ASP A 205 -12.73 8.84 -8.07
C ASP A 205 -12.14 8.48 -6.69
N TYR A 206 -10.95 7.85 -6.66
CA TYR A 206 -10.27 7.35 -5.47
C TYR A 206 -9.05 8.22 -5.09
N GLY A 207 -8.69 9.18 -5.94
CA GLY A 207 -7.56 10.09 -5.73
C GLY A 207 -6.22 9.56 -6.25
N THR A 208 -6.20 8.56 -7.12
CA THR A 208 -4.96 8.12 -7.80
C THR A 208 -4.49 9.23 -8.72
N LEU A 209 -3.24 9.67 -8.62
CA LEU A 209 -2.64 10.64 -9.55
C LEU A 209 -2.24 9.91 -10.83
N LEU A 210 -2.84 10.27 -11.97
CA LEU A 210 -2.60 9.65 -13.26
C LEU A 210 -1.81 10.60 -14.16
N PHE A 211 -0.76 10.09 -14.80
CA PHE A 211 0.16 10.82 -15.67
C PHE A 211 0.27 10.12 -17.02
N SER A 212 -0.10 10.82 -18.08
CA SER A 212 -0.05 10.30 -19.45
C SER A 212 0.97 11.10 -20.27
N PRO A 213 2.26 10.69 -20.30
CA PRO A 213 3.31 11.45 -20.98
C PRO A 213 3.48 11.12 -22.46
N LEU A 214 3.94 12.10 -23.21
CA LEU A 214 4.57 11.95 -24.52
C LEU A 214 6.01 12.44 -24.43
N ILE A 215 6.96 11.51 -24.39
CA ILE A 215 8.39 11.81 -24.23
C ILE A 215 9.12 11.54 -25.55
N ASP A 216 9.88 12.53 -26.01
CA ASP A 216 10.77 12.43 -27.17
C ASP A 216 11.92 11.46 -26.88
N GLY A 217 12.17 10.53 -27.79
CA GLY A 217 13.17 9.48 -27.58
C GLY A 217 12.97 8.26 -28.47
N ILE A 218 13.85 7.28 -28.29
CA ILE A 218 13.67 5.97 -28.92
C ILE A 218 12.57 5.26 -28.15
N THR A 219 11.60 4.67 -28.87
CA THR A 219 10.53 3.88 -28.24
C THR A 219 11.13 2.78 -27.37
N GLY A 220 10.77 2.74 -26.08
CA GLY A 220 11.32 1.77 -25.13
C GLY A 220 12.54 2.25 -24.34
N GLU A 221 13.04 3.47 -24.58
CA GLU A 221 14.13 4.05 -23.81
C GLU A 221 13.65 4.53 -22.45
N ASP A 222 14.31 4.14 -21.35
CA ASP A 222 14.04 4.72 -20.03
C ASP A 222 14.58 6.15 -19.96
N VAL A 223 13.70 7.08 -19.58
CA VAL A 223 14.00 8.50 -19.36
C VAL A 223 13.66 8.83 -17.91
N MET A 224 14.59 9.47 -17.20
CA MET A 224 14.35 9.93 -15.84
C MET A 224 13.45 11.18 -15.89
N VAL A 225 12.34 11.14 -15.17
CA VAL A 225 11.37 12.22 -15.03
C VAL A 225 11.34 12.67 -13.58
N ARG A 226 11.35 13.98 -13.37
CA ARG A 226 11.12 14.60 -12.06
C ARG A 226 9.79 15.33 -12.08
N PHE A 227 9.02 15.21 -11.00
CA PHE A 227 7.89 16.11 -10.71
C PHE A 227 7.91 16.52 -9.24
N GLN A 228 7.13 17.53 -8.88
CA GLN A 228 7.05 18.00 -7.50
C GLN A 228 5.65 17.84 -6.92
N VAL A 229 5.61 17.40 -5.66
CA VAL A 229 4.39 17.24 -4.87
C VAL A 229 4.55 17.86 -3.50
N THR A 230 3.43 18.21 -2.89
CA THR A 230 3.35 18.59 -1.49
C THR A 230 2.17 17.87 -0.85
N PHE A 231 1.80 18.24 0.36
CA PHE A 231 0.71 17.60 1.10
C PHE A 231 -0.17 18.65 1.78
N VAL A 232 -1.32 18.21 2.28
CA VAL A 232 -2.20 19.02 3.14
C VAL A 232 -2.03 18.55 4.57
N ASN A 233 -1.91 19.47 5.52
CA ASN A 233 -1.86 19.12 6.93
C ASN A 233 -3.26 18.67 7.39
N GLN A 234 -3.34 17.48 7.96
CA GLN A 234 -4.54 16.99 8.63
C GLN A 234 -4.38 17.17 10.15
N ASP A 235 -5.43 17.69 10.80
CA ASP A 235 -5.48 17.84 12.25
C ASP A 235 -6.12 16.59 12.87
N LEU A 236 -5.32 15.57 13.13
CA LEU A 236 -5.79 14.30 13.72
C LEU A 236 -6.42 14.49 15.11
N ALA A 237 -6.01 15.50 15.87
CA ALA A 237 -6.61 15.80 17.17
C ALA A 237 -8.04 16.34 16.98
N GLN A 238 -8.27 17.18 15.97
CA GLN A 238 -9.61 17.63 15.60
C GLN A 238 -10.46 16.47 15.06
N VAL A 239 -9.89 15.58 14.25
CA VAL A 239 -10.58 14.36 13.78
C VAL A 239 -11.05 13.53 14.97
N GLN A 240 -10.16 13.23 15.92
CA GLN A 240 -10.49 12.48 17.14
C GLN A 240 -11.58 13.18 17.96
N ALA A 241 -11.44 14.49 18.21
CA ALA A 241 -12.36 15.23 19.08
C ALA A 241 -13.78 15.34 18.52
N ASN A 242 -13.95 15.28 17.20
CA ASN A 242 -15.26 15.45 16.53
C ASN A 242 -15.79 14.17 15.88
N ALA A 243 -15.10 13.04 16.06
CA ALA A 243 -15.44 11.76 15.48
C ALA A 243 -16.85 11.29 15.90
N ARG A 244 -17.54 10.63 14.98
CA ARG A 244 -18.85 10.01 15.18
C ARG A 244 -18.79 8.54 14.79
N THR A 245 -19.85 7.80 15.04
CA THR A 245 -19.98 6.41 14.57
C THR A 245 -20.03 6.34 13.05
N GLY A 246 -19.60 5.21 12.47
CA GLY A 246 -19.45 5.03 11.02
C GLY A 246 -20.73 5.32 10.21
N GLY A 247 -21.90 5.00 10.77
CA GLY A 247 -23.22 5.27 10.18
C GLY A 247 -23.55 6.75 9.91
N PHE A 248 -22.74 7.70 10.40
CA PHE A 248 -22.89 9.12 10.07
C PHE A 248 -22.13 9.56 8.81
N ALA A 249 -21.40 8.65 8.15
CA ALA A 249 -20.74 8.98 6.88
C ALA A 249 -21.78 9.39 5.82
N PRO A 250 -21.46 10.34 4.92
CA PRO A 250 -22.33 10.68 3.80
C PRO A 250 -22.64 9.44 2.95
N PRO A 251 -23.84 9.30 2.35
CA PRO A 251 -24.18 8.11 1.55
C PRO A 251 -23.23 7.81 0.39
N SER A 252 -22.61 8.85 -0.21
CA SER A 252 -21.61 8.70 -1.26
C SER A 252 -20.30 8.09 -0.78
N ILE A 253 -20.03 8.10 0.53
CA ILE A 253 -18.89 7.44 1.15
C ILE A 253 -19.34 6.14 1.84
N TYR A 254 -20.46 6.16 2.57
CA TYR A 254 -20.91 4.98 3.31
C TYR A 254 -21.11 3.78 2.38
N THR A 255 -21.99 3.89 1.39
CA THR A 255 -22.38 2.76 0.54
C THR A 255 -21.20 2.08 -0.17
N PRO A 256 -20.36 2.76 -0.98
CA PRO A 256 -19.30 2.09 -1.73
C PRO A 256 -18.10 1.62 -0.88
N TYR A 257 -17.98 2.12 0.35
CA TYR A 257 -16.83 1.82 1.22
C TYR A 257 -17.20 1.02 2.47
N THR A 258 -18.47 0.65 2.67
CA THR A 258 -18.90 -0.42 3.59
C THR A 258 -19.42 -1.67 2.85
N ASP A 259 -19.42 -1.66 1.51
CA ASP A 259 -19.95 -2.76 0.71
C ASP A 259 -19.10 -4.03 0.83
N LEU A 260 -19.76 -5.12 1.21
CA LEU A 260 -19.25 -6.50 1.26
C LEU A 260 -20.19 -7.47 0.53
N SER A 261 -21.13 -6.98 -0.28
CA SER A 261 -22.17 -7.78 -0.93
C SER A 261 -21.64 -8.89 -1.86
N LEU A 262 -20.42 -8.74 -2.38
CA LEU A 262 -19.76 -9.76 -3.21
C LEU A 262 -19.15 -10.91 -2.40
N VAL A 263 -18.96 -10.72 -1.10
CA VAL A 263 -18.34 -11.71 -0.19
C VAL A 263 -19.28 -12.21 0.89
N GLU A 264 -20.48 -11.63 1.01
CA GLU A 264 -21.47 -12.07 1.96
C GLU A 264 -22.14 -13.42 1.56
N PRO A 265 -22.44 -14.29 2.53
CA PRO A 265 -22.18 -14.11 3.96
C PRO A 265 -20.71 -14.36 4.33
N LEU A 266 -20.15 -13.52 5.20
CA LEU A 266 -18.84 -13.75 5.81
C LEU A 266 -18.86 -15.04 6.65
N THR A 267 -17.70 -15.69 6.80
CA THR A 267 -17.60 -16.90 7.61
C THR A 267 -17.80 -16.59 9.10
N GLN A 268 -18.18 -17.61 9.87
CA GLN A 268 -18.35 -17.47 11.33
C GLN A 268 -17.05 -16.99 12.02
N ARG A 269 -15.88 -17.41 11.52
CA ARG A 269 -14.60 -16.95 12.09
C ARG A 269 -14.41 -15.45 11.91
N VAL A 270 -14.74 -14.93 10.73
CA VAL A 270 -14.64 -13.49 10.47
C VAL A 270 -15.61 -12.74 11.38
N THR A 271 -16.88 -13.16 11.43
CA THR A 271 -17.90 -12.49 12.25
C THR A 271 -17.63 -12.60 13.76
N ASP A 272 -17.08 -13.73 14.24
CA ASP A 272 -16.65 -13.89 15.63
C ASP A 272 -15.52 -12.91 15.98
N ASN A 273 -14.55 -12.73 15.07
CA ASN A 273 -13.43 -11.82 15.31
C ASN A 273 -13.80 -10.34 15.14
N THR A 274 -14.74 -9.98 14.27
CA THR A 274 -15.22 -8.60 14.17
C THR A 274 -16.16 -8.24 15.32
N SER A 275 -17.04 -9.17 15.73
CA SER A 275 -18.07 -8.91 16.74
C SER A 275 -17.54 -8.51 18.12
N GLN A 276 -16.30 -8.90 18.46
CA GLN A 276 -15.65 -8.45 19.71
C GLN A 276 -15.48 -6.93 19.78
N PHE A 277 -15.45 -6.24 18.64
CA PHE A 277 -15.30 -4.78 18.54
C PHE A 277 -16.64 -4.04 18.49
N ILE A 278 -17.78 -4.74 18.48
CA ILE A 278 -19.09 -4.10 18.53
C ILE A 278 -19.25 -3.38 19.86
N GLY A 279 -19.38 -2.06 19.81
CA GLY A 279 -19.46 -1.19 20.99
C GLY A 279 -18.12 -0.90 21.67
N VAL A 280 -17.00 -1.35 21.10
CA VAL A 280 -15.66 -0.89 21.51
C VAL A 280 -15.45 0.52 20.96
N GLY A 281 -15.20 1.45 21.87
CA GLY A 281 -15.14 2.87 21.55
C GLY A 281 -16.52 3.50 21.38
N SER A 282 -16.54 4.83 21.41
CA SER A 282 -17.73 5.67 21.28
C SER A 282 -17.95 6.18 19.85
N ASN A 283 -16.96 6.04 18.98
CA ASN A 283 -16.94 6.57 17.62
C ASN A 283 -16.02 5.75 16.70
N ALA A 284 -16.10 6.00 15.39
CA ALA A 284 -15.35 5.25 14.38
C ALA A 284 -13.82 5.37 14.54
N TYR A 285 -13.31 6.50 15.06
CA TYR A 285 -11.88 6.69 15.27
C TYR A 285 -11.38 5.77 16.38
N GLU A 286 -12.04 5.76 17.54
CA GLU A 286 -11.69 4.88 18.66
C GLU A 286 -11.75 3.40 18.27
N THR A 287 -12.81 2.99 17.54
CA THR A 287 -12.93 1.62 17.05
C THR A 287 -11.80 1.27 16.07
N ALA A 288 -11.47 2.15 15.12
CA ALA A 288 -10.38 1.92 14.16
C ALA A 288 -9.04 1.69 14.87
N ILE A 289 -8.68 2.53 15.85
CA ILE A 289 -7.40 2.38 16.57
C ILE A 289 -7.39 1.14 17.46
N ALA A 290 -8.52 0.77 18.07
CA ALA A 290 -8.63 -0.48 18.83
C ALA A 290 -8.41 -1.71 17.94
N VAL A 291 -9.02 -1.75 16.75
CA VAL A 291 -8.80 -2.83 15.79
C VAL A 291 -7.37 -2.81 15.25
N GLN A 292 -6.78 -1.64 15.00
CA GLN A 292 -5.38 -1.54 14.55
C GLN A 292 -4.44 -2.20 15.58
N THR A 293 -4.66 -1.88 16.85
CA THR A 293 -3.88 -2.44 17.96
C THR A 293 -4.04 -3.96 18.04
N TYR A 294 -5.24 -4.49 17.84
CA TYR A 294 -5.48 -5.93 17.73
C TYR A 294 -4.66 -6.56 16.61
N PHE A 295 -4.63 -5.96 15.41
CA PHE A 295 -3.85 -6.50 14.30
C PHE A 295 -2.34 -6.53 14.58
N LEU A 296 -1.81 -5.45 15.16
CA LEU A 296 -0.39 -5.31 15.48
C LEU A 296 0.07 -6.26 16.61
N THR A 297 -0.85 -6.70 17.47
CA THR A 297 -0.54 -7.58 18.61
C THR A 297 -0.85 -9.06 18.34
N LYS A 298 -1.79 -9.37 17.44
CA LYS A 298 -2.26 -10.75 17.19
C LYS A 298 -1.67 -11.43 15.98
N PHE A 299 -1.29 -10.68 14.96
CA PHE A 299 -0.83 -11.27 13.72
C PHE A 299 0.66 -11.00 13.50
N THR A 300 1.33 -11.97 12.91
CA THR A 300 2.76 -11.89 12.59
C THR A 300 2.96 -11.66 11.10
N LEU A 301 3.83 -10.72 10.74
CA LEU A 301 4.27 -10.55 9.36
C LEU A 301 5.15 -11.73 8.92
N ASN A 302 4.85 -12.34 7.79
CA ASN A 302 5.60 -13.49 7.26
C ASN A 302 5.96 -13.27 5.79
N LEU A 303 7.25 -13.03 5.52
CA LEU A 303 7.78 -12.66 4.21
C LEU A 303 8.68 -13.76 3.61
N THR A 304 8.35 -15.02 3.88
CA THR A 304 9.07 -16.17 3.33
C THR A 304 8.58 -16.53 1.92
N ILE A 305 9.42 -17.21 1.14
CA ILE A 305 9.02 -17.71 -0.19
C ILE A 305 7.80 -18.62 -0.07
N GLU A 306 7.78 -19.49 0.95
CA GLU A 306 6.63 -20.36 1.20
C GLU A 306 5.36 -19.55 1.46
N ALA A 307 5.44 -18.43 2.20
CA ALA A 307 4.30 -17.57 2.47
C ALA A 307 3.78 -16.83 1.22
N LEU A 308 4.67 -16.47 0.27
CA LEU A 308 4.28 -15.85 -1.00
C LEU A 308 3.55 -16.83 -1.92
N LEU A 309 3.97 -18.10 -1.92
CA LEU A 309 3.38 -19.16 -2.74
C LEU A 309 2.10 -19.75 -2.14
N ASP A 310 1.96 -19.69 -0.82
CA ASP A 310 0.76 -20.15 -0.10
C ASP A 310 -0.32 -19.06 -0.13
N ARG A 311 -1.13 -19.06 -1.19
CA ARG A 311 -2.31 -18.19 -1.34
C ARG A 311 -3.60 -19.00 -1.17
N PRO A 312 -4.65 -18.42 -0.54
CA PRO A 312 -5.95 -19.07 -0.50
C PRO A 312 -6.48 -19.21 -1.93
N GLY A 313 -6.80 -20.43 -2.35
CA GLY A 313 -7.41 -20.67 -3.67
C GLY A 313 -8.82 -20.08 -3.74
N ASN A 314 -9.84 -20.90 -3.51
CA ASN A 314 -11.25 -20.45 -3.56
C ASN A 314 -11.77 -19.92 -2.21
N ARG A 315 -10.89 -19.54 -1.29
CA ARG A 315 -11.25 -19.12 0.07
C ARG A 315 -11.07 -17.62 0.20
N GLU A 316 -11.98 -16.98 0.92
CA GLU A 316 -11.90 -15.55 1.20
C GLU A 316 -10.63 -15.23 2.03
N ILE A 317 -9.92 -14.17 1.64
CA ILE A 317 -8.58 -13.87 2.18
C ILE A 317 -8.60 -13.59 3.68
N THR A 318 -9.60 -12.87 4.19
CA THR A 318 -9.72 -12.53 5.61
C THR A 318 -9.87 -13.80 6.46
N ASP A 319 -10.80 -14.70 6.10
CA ASP A 319 -11.00 -15.96 6.81
C ASP A 319 -9.74 -16.84 6.80
N TRP A 320 -9.03 -16.89 5.68
CA TRP A 320 -7.76 -17.59 5.56
C TRP A 320 -6.66 -16.99 6.44
N PHE A 321 -6.50 -15.66 6.40
CA PHE A 321 -5.51 -14.93 7.19
C PHE A 321 -5.74 -15.12 8.71
N LEU A 322 -7.00 -15.00 9.15
CA LEU A 322 -7.39 -15.21 10.55
C LEU A 322 -7.08 -16.63 11.04
N GLU A 323 -7.22 -17.64 10.19
CA GLU A 323 -6.85 -19.01 10.57
C GLU A 323 -5.33 -19.20 10.69
N ARG A 324 -4.55 -18.60 9.79
CA ARG A 324 -3.09 -18.73 9.80
C ARG A 324 -2.44 -17.96 10.93
N GLY A 325 -3.02 -16.83 11.34
CA GLY A 325 -2.44 -15.94 12.35
C GLY A 325 -1.20 -15.17 11.86
N ASN A 326 -0.85 -15.29 10.58
CA ASN A 326 0.27 -14.60 9.96
C ASN A 326 0.02 -14.44 8.46
N GLY A 327 0.65 -13.45 7.82
CA GLY A 327 0.43 -13.18 6.40
C GLY A 327 1.36 -12.12 5.83
N LEU A 328 1.10 -11.77 4.57
CA LEU A 328 1.78 -10.71 3.83
C LEU A 328 1.16 -9.33 4.13
N PRO A 329 1.83 -8.21 3.83
CA PRO A 329 1.28 -6.87 4.08
C PRO A 329 -0.13 -6.67 3.50
N GLN A 330 -0.39 -7.16 2.29
CA GLN A 330 -1.72 -7.08 1.66
C GLN A 330 -2.81 -7.86 2.42
N ASP A 331 -2.48 -8.95 3.11
CA ASP A 331 -3.45 -9.77 3.84
C ASP A 331 -3.93 -9.03 5.09
N PHE A 332 -3.01 -8.40 5.82
CA PHE A 332 -3.33 -7.54 6.95
C PHE A 332 -4.23 -6.38 6.56
N ALA A 333 -3.86 -5.62 5.51
CA ALA A 333 -4.65 -4.48 5.07
C ALA A 333 -6.02 -4.90 4.51
N THR A 334 -6.10 -6.04 3.82
CA THR A 334 -7.38 -6.61 3.37
C THR A 334 -8.26 -6.99 4.55
N ALA A 335 -7.76 -7.80 5.48
CA ALA A 335 -8.50 -8.25 6.64
C ALA A 335 -8.93 -7.07 7.53
N TYR A 336 -8.06 -6.08 7.73
CA TYR A 336 -8.40 -4.88 8.48
C TYR A 336 -9.51 -4.08 7.79
N CYS A 337 -9.44 -3.90 6.46
CA CYS A 337 -10.47 -3.22 5.70
C CYS A 337 -11.82 -3.95 5.80
N VAL A 338 -11.83 -5.28 5.70
CA VAL A 338 -13.06 -6.10 5.88
C VAL A 338 -13.63 -5.93 7.28
N PHE A 339 -12.80 -5.90 8.33
CA PHE A 339 -13.24 -5.66 9.71
C PHE A 339 -13.95 -4.31 9.83
N MET A 340 -13.36 -3.23 9.29
CA MET A 340 -13.98 -1.91 9.33
C MET A 340 -15.34 -1.91 8.64
N ARG A 341 -15.43 -2.53 7.46
CA ARG A 341 -16.68 -2.59 6.68
C ARG A 341 -17.78 -3.37 7.39
N ASP A 342 -17.44 -4.53 7.95
CA ASP A 342 -18.38 -5.36 8.72
C ASP A 342 -18.89 -4.64 9.98
N LEU A 343 -18.03 -3.81 10.60
CA LEU A 343 -18.39 -2.92 11.71
C LEU A 343 -19.17 -1.67 11.29
N GLY A 344 -19.49 -1.52 10.00
CA GLY A 344 -20.23 -0.37 9.46
C GLY A 344 -19.41 0.92 9.42
N ILE A 345 -18.09 0.80 9.31
CA ILE A 345 -17.15 1.92 9.19
C ILE A 345 -16.59 1.95 7.77
N PRO A 346 -16.74 3.05 7.01
CA PRO A 346 -16.27 3.08 5.63
C PRO A 346 -14.75 3.01 5.56
N ALA A 347 -14.23 2.07 4.76
CA ALA A 347 -12.81 1.82 4.61
C ALA A 347 -12.42 1.44 3.18
N ARG A 348 -11.19 1.77 2.79
CA ARG A 348 -10.63 1.44 1.47
C ARG A 348 -9.21 0.92 1.57
N MET A 349 -8.88 0.02 0.65
CA MET A 349 -7.54 -0.54 0.50
C MET A 349 -6.66 0.45 -0.26
N VAL A 350 -5.39 0.56 0.14
CA VAL A 350 -4.41 1.44 -0.49
C VAL A 350 -3.14 0.65 -0.77
N SER A 351 -2.60 0.83 -1.97
CA SER A 351 -1.29 0.32 -2.37
C SER A 351 -0.31 1.47 -2.55
N GLY A 352 0.94 1.23 -2.16
CA GLY A 352 1.99 2.21 -2.33
C GLY A 352 3.29 1.78 -1.69
N TYR A 353 4.03 2.75 -1.18
CA TYR A 353 5.34 2.52 -0.58
C TYR A 353 5.43 3.13 0.82
N ALA A 354 6.16 2.44 1.70
CA ALA A 354 6.60 2.94 2.99
C ALA A 354 7.57 4.14 2.81
N LEU A 355 8.18 4.61 3.90
CA LEU A 355 9.03 5.82 3.87
C LEU A 355 10.24 5.67 2.94
N GLY A 356 10.73 4.45 2.80
CA GLY A 356 11.98 4.13 2.12
C GLY A 356 13.22 4.46 2.94
N GLU A 357 14.39 4.19 2.35
CA GLU A 357 15.67 4.31 3.04
C GLU A 357 16.33 5.66 2.74
N PRO A 358 16.95 6.32 3.74
CA PRO A 358 17.78 7.49 3.49
C PRO A 358 18.92 7.18 2.53
N HIS A 359 19.12 8.02 1.51
CA HIS A 359 20.25 7.92 0.62
C HIS A 359 21.56 8.16 1.42
N PRO A 360 22.61 7.35 1.23
CA PRO A 360 23.79 7.39 2.10
C PRO A 360 24.57 8.71 2.07
N THR A 361 24.44 9.47 0.98
CA THR A 361 25.24 10.69 0.75
C THR A 361 24.44 11.92 0.31
N ALA A 362 23.14 11.76 0.05
CA ALA A 362 22.29 12.84 -0.48
C ALA A 362 21.10 13.05 0.45
N ASP A 363 20.56 14.27 0.48
CA ASP A 363 19.31 14.57 1.19
C ASP A 363 18.12 14.04 0.40
N MET A 364 18.06 12.71 0.26
CA MET A 364 17.05 11.98 -0.49
C MET A 364 16.66 10.70 0.22
N ARG A 365 15.52 10.13 -0.16
CA ARG A 365 15.16 8.74 0.11
C ARG A 365 15.16 7.92 -1.17
N ILE A 366 15.51 6.65 -1.05
CA ILE A 366 15.43 5.63 -2.09
C ILE A 366 14.23 4.75 -1.76
N LEU A 367 13.26 4.71 -2.69
CA LEU A 367 12.14 3.78 -2.59
C LEU A 367 12.43 2.61 -3.49
N MET A 368 12.54 1.43 -2.89
CA MET A 368 12.84 0.17 -3.55
C MET A 368 11.59 -0.72 -3.58
N VAL A 369 11.62 -1.78 -4.39
CA VAL A 369 10.51 -2.74 -4.49
C VAL A 369 10.11 -3.31 -3.13
N LYS A 370 11.08 -3.61 -2.25
CA LYS A 370 10.82 -4.11 -0.88
C LYS A 370 10.08 -3.14 0.04
N HIS A 371 10.05 -1.84 -0.30
CA HIS A 371 9.30 -0.84 0.47
C HIS A 371 7.83 -0.81 0.07
N MET A 372 7.42 -1.58 -0.94
CA MET A 372 6.01 -1.70 -1.29
C MET A 372 5.21 -2.21 -0.09
N THR A 373 4.13 -1.51 0.21
CA THR A 373 3.28 -1.84 1.34
C THR A 373 1.83 -1.52 1.01
N PHE A 374 0.95 -2.03 1.87
CA PHE A 374 -0.48 -1.83 1.77
C PHE A 374 -0.98 -1.31 3.09
N TRP A 375 -2.02 -0.49 3.07
CA TRP A 375 -2.66 -0.02 4.29
C TRP A 375 -4.14 0.23 4.03
N THR A 376 -4.84 0.63 5.08
CA THR A 376 -6.26 0.96 4.98
C THR A 376 -6.45 2.43 5.29
N GLU A 377 -7.18 3.13 4.44
CA GLU A 377 -7.72 4.43 4.79
C GLU A 377 -9.13 4.23 5.33
N VAL A 378 -9.42 4.84 6.49
CA VAL A 378 -10.71 4.75 7.17
C VAL A 378 -11.36 6.11 7.18
N PHE A 379 -12.63 6.21 6.76
CA PHE A 379 -13.36 7.46 6.82
C PHE A 379 -13.95 7.65 8.21
N ILE A 380 -13.60 8.76 8.86
CA ILE A 380 -14.09 9.16 10.17
C ILE A 380 -15.16 10.23 9.98
N PRO A 381 -16.45 9.91 10.19
CA PRO A 381 -17.50 10.93 10.14
C PRO A 381 -17.33 11.92 11.28
N MET A 382 -17.53 13.20 11.01
CA MET A 382 -17.30 14.27 11.98
C MET A 382 -18.50 15.21 12.09
N SER A 383 -18.79 15.65 13.32
CA SER A 383 -19.86 16.63 13.53
C SER A 383 -19.47 18.00 12.98
N GLY A 384 -20.30 18.57 12.11
CA GLY A 384 -20.09 19.92 11.57
C GLY A 384 -19.01 20.06 10.50
N HIS A 385 -18.38 18.96 10.06
CA HIS A 385 -17.37 19.00 9.01
C HIS A 385 -18.00 19.24 7.62
N PRO A 386 -17.44 20.11 6.75
CA PRO A 386 -18.05 20.48 5.47
C PRO A 386 -18.35 19.30 4.53
N THR A 387 -17.50 18.28 4.54
CA THR A 387 -17.63 17.05 3.72
C THR A 387 -18.24 15.88 4.49
N GLY A 388 -18.68 16.09 5.74
CA GLY A 388 -19.22 15.07 6.63
C GLY A 388 -18.17 14.26 7.41
N GLY A 389 -16.89 14.38 7.08
CA GLY A 389 -15.79 13.70 7.78
C GLY A 389 -14.48 13.74 6.98
N GLU A 390 -13.49 13.00 7.45
CA GLU A 390 -12.17 12.90 6.83
C GLU A 390 -11.70 11.45 6.76
N TRP A 391 -10.93 11.12 5.72
CA TRP A 391 -10.16 9.87 5.71
C TRP A 391 -8.96 10.00 6.65
N ILE A 392 -8.57 8.90 7.31
CA ILE A 392 -7.30 8.79 8.04
C ILE A 392 -6.53 7.56 7.55
N GLN A 393 -5.21 7.61 7.57
CA GLN A 393 -4.37 6.45 7.27
C GLN A 393 -4.23 5.57 8.51
N ILE A 394 -4.57 4.29 8.37
CA ILE A 394 -4.33 3.27 9.39
C ILE A 394 -3.36 2.24 8.82
N ILE A 395 -2.27 2.00 9.55
CA ILE A 395 -1.28 0.99 9.21
C ILE A 395 -1.50 -0.21 10.15
N PRO A 396 -2.21 -1.27 9.72
CA PRO A 396 -2.47 -2.43 10.56
C PRO A 396 -1.30 -3.43 10.56
N ILE A 397 -0.17 -3.10 9.94
CA ILE A 397 0.96 -4.00 9.69
C ILE A 397 2.16 -3.51 10.48
N PRO A 398 2.92 -4.40 11.15
CA PRO A 398 4.25 -4.03 11.64
C PRO A 398 5.16 -3.78 10.42
N LEU A 399 5.73 -2.59 10.29
CA LEU A 399 6.68 -2.26 9.22
C LEU A 399 8.10 -2.50 9.74
N PRO A 400 8.83 -3.51 9.24
CA PRO A 400 10.23 -3.72 9.60
C PRO A 400 11.14 -2.58 9.13
N ASP A 401 12.25 -2.36 9.83
CA ASP A 401 13.24 -1.32 9.49
C ASP A 401 13.72 -1.42 8.03
N ASP A 402 14.00 -2.65 7.57
CA ASP A 402 14.48 -2.96 6.22
C ASP A 402 13.41 -2.90 5.12
N MET A 403 12.15 -2.64 5.50
CA MET A 403 11.02 -2.38 4.60
C MET A 403 10.49 -0.95 4.68
N GLY A 404 11.33 -0.01 5.15
CA GLY A 404 10.95 1.40 5.27
C GLY A 404 10.13 1.70 6.52
N GLY A 405 10.17 0.82 7.53
CA GLY A 405 9.54 0.99 8.83
C GLY A 405 10.47 1.49 9.95
N GLY A 406 11.70 1.87 9.62
CA GLY A 406 12.69 2.34 10.61
C GLY A 406 12.34 3.69 11.23
N GLU A 407 11.32 4.36 10.72
CA GLU A 407 10.79 5.63 11.21
C GLU A 407 9.26 5.57 11.21
N ILE A 408 8.64 6.29 12.14
CA ILE A 408 7.18 6.43 12.19
C ILE A 408 6.79 7.45 11.11
N PRO A 409 5.91 7.11 10.15
CA PRO A 409 5.40 8.07 9.18
C PRO A 409 4.76 9.26 9.87
N GLU A 410 4.87 10.44 9.27
CA GLU A 410 4.01 11.55 9.69
C GLU A 410 2.54 11.30 9.31
N ASN A 411 1.64 12.00 10.00
CA ASN A 411 0.20 12.02 9.71
C ASN A 411 -0.51 10.65 9.82
N VAL A 412 -0.03 9.79 10.73
CA VAL A 412 -0.74 8.57 11.13
C VAL A 412 -1.11 8.62 12.62
N PRO A 413 -2.27 8.09 13.04
CA PRO A 413 -2.62 7.98 14.44
C PRO A 413 -1.61 7.11 15.20
N THR A 414 -1.21 7.56 16.38
CA THR A 414 -0.47 6.75 17.34
C THR A 414 -1.43 6.30 18.44
N PRO A 415 -1.57 4.99 18.69
CA PRO A 415 -2.43 4.49 19.76
C PRO A 415 -1.87 4.86 21.14
N ASP A 416 -2.71 5.44 21.99
CA ASP A 416 -2.45 5.60 23.42
C ASP A 416 -2.97 4.37 24.17
N ILE A 417 -2.06 3.57 24.71
CA ILE A 417 -2.38 2.30 25.36
C ILE A 417 -2.15 2.44 26.87
N PHE A 418 -3.20 2.19 27.64
CA PHE A 418 -3.16 2.27 29.10
C PHE A 418 -3.65 0.99 29.76
N LEU A 419 -2.84 0.41 30.64
CA LEU A 419 -3.20 -0.74 31.48
C LEU A 419 -3.52 -0.27 32.90
N SER A 420 -4.77 -0.43 33.30
CA SER A 420 -5.24 -0.11 34.66
C SER A 420 -5.31 -1.38 35.52
N ILE A 421 -4.89 -1.28 36.78
CA ILE A 421 -4.92 -2.37 37.76
C ILE A 421 -5.48 -1.84 39.08
N TRP A 422 -6.37 -2.59 39.71
CA TRP A 422 -6.97 -2.22 40.99
C TRP A 422 -7.36 -3.46 41.83
N PRO A 423 -7.48 -3.33 43.16
CA PRO A 423 -8.06 -4.37 44.00
C PRO A 423 -9.53 -4.58 43.65
N THR A 424 -9.96 -5.82 43.42
CA THR A 424 -11.33 -6.15 42.99
C THR A 424 -12.39 -5.65 43.98
N ASN A 425 -12.09 -5.68 45.28
CA ASN A 425 -12.97 -5.20 46.35
C ASN A 425 -12.71 -3.73 46.74
N LEU A 426 -11.83 -3.03 46.02
CA LEU A 426 -11.39 -1.65 46.28
C LEU A 426 -10.69 -1.45 47.63
N LEU A 427 -10.30 -2.52 48.32
CA LEU A 427 -9.49 -2.44 49.53
C LEU A 427 -8.01 -2.51 49.14
N PRO A 428 -7.19 -1.51 49.47
CA PRO A 428 -5.77 -1.48 49.08
C PRO A 428 -4.87 -2.35 49.98
N TYR A 429 -5.46 -3.27 50.76
CA TYR A 429 -4.75 -4.12 51.71
C TYR A 429 -5.41 -5.50 51.79
N ALA A 430 -4.63 -6.49 52.22
CA ALA A 430 -5.07 -7.82 52.58
C ALA A 430 -4.27 -8.33 53.78
N ASP A 431 -4.88 -9.21 54.57
CA ASP A 431 -4.14 -9.96 55.58
C ASP A 431 -3.46 -11.18 54.93
N ILE A 432 -2.25 -11.50 55.37
CA ILE A 432 -1.54 -12.71 54.92
C ILE A 432 -2.41 -13.95 55.14
N GLY A 433 -2.46 -14.84 54.14
CA GLY A 433 -3.31 -16.03 54.17
C GLY A 433 -4.79 -15.79 53.84
N THR A 434 -5.19 -14.55 53.52
CA THR A 434 -6.55 -14.24 53.05
C THR A 434 -6.59 -14.04 51.53
N PRO A 435 -7.68 -14.42 50.85
CA PRO A 435 -7.83 -14.17 49.42
C PRO A 435 -7.90 -12.68 49.10
N PHE A 436 -7.04 -12.23 48.19
CA PHE A 436 -7.00 -10.88 47.67
C PHE A 436 -7.32 -10.88 46.17
N GLY A 437 -8.35 -10.15 45.77
CA GLY A 437 -8.75 -10.01 44.38
C GLY A 437 -8.02 -8.86 43.70
N LEU A 438 -7.47 -9.11 42.52
CA LEU A 438 -6.93 -8.11 41.61
C LEU A 438 -7.70 -8.12 40.29
N SER A 439 -7.95 -6.93 39.78
CA SER A 439 -8.62 -6.70 38.51
C SER A 439 -7.76 -5.81 37.63
N ALA A 440 -7.75 -6.07 36.32
CA ALA A 440 -7.07 -5.22 35.35
C ALA A 440 -7.89 -5.06 34.07
N SER A 441 -7.68 -3.94 33.37
CA SER A 441 -8.28 -3.65 32.07
C SER A 441 -7.33 -2.82 31.21
N VAL A 442 -7.32 -3.12 29.91
CA VAL A 442 -6.50 -2.44 28.91
C VAL A 442 -7.40 -1.49 28.11
N PHE A 443 -6.92 -0.27 27.91
CA PHE A 443 -7.59 0.78 27.16
C PHE A 443 -6.74 1.19 25.97
N VAL A 444 -7.36 1.38 24.81
CA VAL A 444 -6.76 1.95 23.61
C VAL A 444 -7.51 3.23 23.28
N ASN A 445 -6.82 4.38 23.32
CA ASN A 445 -7.42 5.71 23.20
C ASN A 445 -8.63 5.93 24.12
N GLY A 446 -8.56 5.38 25.35
CA GLY A 446 -9.64 5.45 26.33
C GLY A 446 -10.78 4.44 26.14
N ALA A 447 -10.79 3.66 25.06
CA ALA A 447 -11.75 2.58 24.84
C ALA A 447 -11.24 1.26 25.45
N PRO A 448 -12.00 0.60 26.34
CA PRO A 448 -11.60 -0.70 26.89
C PRO A 448 -11.63 -1.77 25.79
N ILE A 449 -10.57 -2.58 25.70
CA ILE A 449 -10.55 -3.72 24.79
C ILE A 449 -11.20 -4.96 25.44
N THR A 450 -11.75 -5.82 24.60
CA THR A 450 -12.40 -7.10 24.96
C THR A 450 -11.71 -8.31 24.34
N THR A 451 -10.59 -8.08 23.67
CA THR A 451 -9.77 -9.15 23.09
C THR A 451 -9.30 -10.10 24.19
N HIS A 452 -9.44 -11.41 23.94
CA HIS A 452 -9.12 -12.47 24.90
C HIS A 452 -7.60 -12.63 25.11
N ASP A 453 -7.01 -11.64 25.78
CA ASP A 453 -5.57 -11.55 26.00
C ASP A 453 -5.21 -11.84 27.43
N ILE A 454 -3.93 -12.12 27.67
CA ILE A 454 -3.44 -12.51 28.98
C ILE A 454 -2.83 -11.28 29.65
N ILE A 455 -3.29 -11.00 30.86
CA ILE A 455 -2.66 -10.08 31.79
C ILE A 455 -1.92 -10.91 32.83
N THR A 456 -0.61 -10.70 32.93
CA THR A 456 0.24 -11.31 33.95
C THR A 456 0.46 -10.34 35.09
N PHE A 457 0.18 -10.75 36.31
CA PHE A 457 0.32 -9.95 37.52
C PHE A 457 1.58 -10.36 38.28
N TYR A 458 2.32 -9.37 38.78
CA TYR A 458 3.55 -9.56 39.54
C TYR A 458 3.55 -8.68 40.78
N ASP A 459 4.02 -9.25 41.88
CA ASP A 459 4.45 -8.51 43.05
C ASP A 459 5.95 -8.22 42.93
N VAL A 460 6.28 -6.97 42.64
CA VAL A 460 7.67 -6.54 42.48
C VAL A 460 8.40 -6.43 43.82
N THR A 461 7.65 -6.23 44.91
CA THR A 461 8.23 -6.05 46.25
C THR A 461 8.79 -7.36 46.77
N ASP A 462 8.04 -8.44 46.58
CA ASP A 462 8.46 -9.79 46.98
C ASP A 462 9.06 -10.60 45.81
N THR A 463 9.19 -9.99 44.62
CA THR A 463 9.67 -10.65 43.38
C THR A 463 8.89 -11.94 43.06
N GLU A 464 7.58 -11.91 43.28
CA GLU A 464 6.71 -13.07 43.15
C GLU A 464 5.73 -12.91 41.98
N LEU A 465 5.56 -14.00 41.21
CA LEU A 465 4.52 -14.08 40.19
C LEU A 465 3.19 -14.35 40.89
N ILE A 466 2.24 -13.43 40.75
CA ILE A 466 0.88 -13.59 41.27
C ILE A 466 0.09 -14.58 40.40
N GLY A 467 0.27 -14.47 39.08
CA GLY A 467 -0.33 -15.36 38.10
C GLY A 467 -0.84 -14.62 36.87
N THR A 468 -1.71 -15.26 36.10
CA THR A 468 -2.26 -14.74 34.85
C THR A 468 -3.78 -14.76 34.86
N ALA A 469 -4.42 -13.75 34.27
CA ALA A 469 -5.85 -13.75 34.00
C ALA A 469 -6.13 -13.33 32.55
N VAL A 470 -7.22 -13.85 32.00
CA VAL A 470 -7.67 -13.52 30.64
C VAL A 470 -8.65 -12.35 30.70
N ILE A 471 -8.51 -11.39 29.77
CA ILE A 471 -9.46 -10.28 29.62
C ILE A 471 -10.84 -10.85 29.24
N GLY A 472 -11.88 -10.45 29.97
CA GLY A 472 -13.24 -10.87 29.69
C GLY A 472 -13.80 -10.33 28.35
N ALA A 473 -14.65 -11.13 27.70
CA ALA A 473 -15.28 -10.80 26.43
C ALA A 473 -16.34 -9.69 26.50
N SER A 474 -16.86 -9.39 27.70
CA SER A 474 -17.91 -8.39 27.93
C SER A 474 -17.31 -7.02 28.18
N LEU A 475 -17.93 -5.97 27.65
CA LEU A 475 -17.55 -4.58 27.95
C LEU A 475 -17.94 -4.17 29.39
N PRO A 476 -17.02 -3.57 30.17
CA PRO A 476 -15.59 -3.41 29.91
C PRO A 476 -14.83 -4.73 30.08
N GLY A 477 -13.85 -5.00 29.21
CA GLY A 477 -13.03 -6.21 29.31
C GLY A 477 -12.14 -6.15 30.56
N ILE A 478 -12.42 -7.04 31.52
CA ILE A 478 -11.71 -7.10 32.80
C ILE A 478 -11.08 -8.48 32.97
N ALA A 479 -9.80 -8.51 33.31
CA ALA A 479 -9.10 -9.71 33.77
C ALA A 479 -9.09 -9.72 35.30
N ASN A 480 -9.63 -10.80 35.90
CA ASN A 480 -9.70 -10.95 37.36
C ASN A 480 -8.85 -12.13 37.83
N ILE A 481 -8.07 -11.91 38.89
CA ILE A 481 -7.30 -12.96 39.56
C ILE A 481 -7.50 -12.86 41.07
N ILE A 482 -7.46 -14.02 41.74
CA ILE A 482 -7.45 -14.10 43.20
C ILE A 482 -6.10 -14.67 43.62
N TYR A 483 -5.44 -13.98 44.54
CA TYR A 483 -4.14 -14.35 45.07
C TYR A 483 -4.16 -14.33 46.60
N THR A 484 -3.48 -15.28 47.22
CA THR A 484 -3.38 -15.38 48.68
C THR A 484 -1.92 -15.23 49.03
N PHE A 485 -1.55 -14.11 49.65
CA PHE A 485 -0.17 -13.84 50.07
C PHE A 485 0.32 -14.93 51.04
N PRO A 486 1.45 -15.61 50.76
CA PRO A 486 1.98 -16.68 51.59
C PRO A 486 2.54 -16.14 52.93
N SER A 487 2.77 -17.05 53.88
CA SER A 487 3.22 -16.68 55.24
C SER A 487 4.59 -15.98 55.30
N ASN A 488 5.38 -16.06 54.23
CA ASN A 488 6.69 -15.43 54.10
C ASN A 488 6.65 -14.09 53.33
N SER A 489 5.47 -13.62 52.90
CA SER A 489 5.34 -12.29 52.27
C SER A 489 5.78 -11.18 53.21
N SER A 490 6.33 -10.11 52.63
CA SER A 490 6.70 -8.94 53.43
C SER A 490 5.44 -8.26 54.00
N VAL A 491 5.57 -7.62 55.17
CA VAL A 491 4.47 -6.90 55.81
C VAL A 491 4.73 -5.41 55.62
N ASN A 492 4.31 -4.85 54.48
CA ASN A 492 4.31 -3.41 54.21
C ASN A 492 3.52 -3.08 52.92
N PHE A 493 3.77 -1.92 52.32
CA PHE A 493 3.35 -1.60 50.95
C PHE A 493 3.98 -2.55 49.93
N HIS A 494 3.13 -3.13 49.09
CA HIS A 494 3.53 -3.91 47.91
C HIS A 494 3.33 -3.08 46.65
N THR A 495 4.27 -3.23 45.71
CA THR A 495 4.16 -2.70 44.36
C THR A 495 3.71 -3.82 43.43
N ILE A 496 2.44 -3.77 43.04
CA ILE A 496 1.86 -4.71 42.09
C ILE A 496 1.94 -4.12 40.68
N THR A 497 2.48 -4.89 39.75
CA THR A 497 2.54 -4.54 38.34
C THR A 497 1.79 -5.58 37.53
N ALA A 498 1.31 -5.20 36.35
CA ALA A 498 0.82 -6.16 35.38
C ALA A 498 1.38 -5.88 33.99
N THR A 499 1.44 -6.94 33.19
CA THR A 499 1.93 -6.91 31.82
C THR A 499 0.88 -7.54 30.94
N TRP A 500 0.53 -6.86 29.85
CA TRP A 500 -0.37 -7.36 28.82
C TRP A 500 0.46 -8.00 27.71
N THR A 501 0.08 -9.22 27.32
CA THR A 501 0.73 -10.03 26.27
C THR A 501 -0.28 -10.74 25.40
#